data_AF-A0A9D6EUD1-F1
#
_entry.id   AF-A0A9D6EUD1-F1
#
_cell.length_a   1.000
_cell.length_b   1.000
_cell.length_c   1.000
_cell.angle_alpha   90.00
_cell.angle_beta   90.00
_cell.angle_gamma   90.00
#
_symmetry.space_group_name_H-M   'P 1'
#
loop_
_entity.id
_entity.type
_entity.pdbx_description
1 polymer ?
#
loop_
_entity_poly.entity_id
_entity_poly.type
_entity_poly.pdbx_seq_one_letter_code
_entity_poly.pdbx_strand_id
1 'polypeptide(L)'
;MREKITFMPLNQIRLLLKIADSPNKETTVSGKSEGAIVKQLYRKGYVHPRGKIGRAIRWSLNTVWFSDSDFALMRELIKNS
;
A
#
# COMPACT_ATOMS: atom_id res chain seq x y z
N MET A 1 0.71 6.43 13.63
CA MET A 1 1.02 5.65 12.41
C MET A 1 2.51 5.70 12.08
N ARG A 2 3.11 6.89 12.04
CA ARG A 2 4.55 7.16 11.90
C ARG A 2 5.53 6.08 12.38
N GLU A 3 5.54 5.71 13.66
CA GLU A 3 6.45 4.66 14.19
C GLU A 3 6.31 3.32 13.47
N LYS A 4 5.08 2.90 13.16
CA LYS A 4 4.80 1.65 12.43
C LYS A 4 5.34 1.68 11.01
N ILE A 5 5.43 2.85 10.38
CA ILE A 5 5.96 3.03 9.02
C ILE A 5 7.48 2.91 9.03
N THR A 6 8.18 3.47 10.01
CA THR A 6 9.64 3.41 10.13
C THR A 6 10.17 1.97 10.19
N PHE A 7 9.43 1.06 10.83
CA PHE A 7 9.79 -0.37 10.90
C PHE A 7 9.13 -1.23 9.82
N MET A 8 8.40 -0.64 8.88
CA MET A 8 7.71 -1.37 7.84
C MET A 8 8.69 -1.84 6.75
N PRO A 9 8.58 -3.08 6.25
CA PRO A 9 9.37 -3.53 5.12
C PRO A 9 9.21 -2.61 3.89
N LEU A 10 10.31 -2.27 3.22
CA LEU A 10 10.29 -1.33 2.08
C LEU A 10 9.37 -1.79 0.95
N ASN A 11 9.20 -3.10 0.74
CA ASN A 11 8.28 -3.63 -0.27
C ASN A 11 6.80 -3.38 0.09
N GLN A 12 6.44 -3.36 1.37
CA GLN A 12 5.11 -2.95 1.85
C GLN A 12 4.93 -1.44 1.64
N ILE A 13 5.94 -0.63 1.95
CA ILE A 13 5.93 0.83 1.72
C ILE A 13 5.73 1.14 0.23
N ARG A 14 6.51 0.48 -0.65
CA ARG A 14 6.38 0.64 -2.11
C ARG A 14 4.97 0.31 -2.60
N LEU A 15 4.35 -0.76 -2.08
CA LEU A 15 2.99 -1.12 -2.49
C LEU A 15 1.94 -0.11 -1.98
N LEU A 16 2.08 0.41 -0.76
CA LEU A 16 1.20 1.45 -0.24
C LEU A 16 1.29 2.74 -1.06
N LEU A 17 2.51 3.17 -1.40
CA LEU A 17 2.74 4.33 -2.27
C LEU A 17 2.21 4.10 -3.69
N LYS A 18 2.42 2.92 -4.27
CA LYS A 18 1.86 2.54 -5.58
C LYS A 18 0.33 2.70 -5.62
N ILE A 19 -0.36 2.33 -4.53
CA ILE A 19 -1.80 2.57 -4.41
C ILE A 19 -2.07 4.07 -4.28
N ALA A 20 -1.38 4.76 -3.36
CA ALA A 20 -1.61 6.19 -3.06
C ALA A 20 -1.45 7.09 -4.30
N ASP A 21 -0.44 6.82 -5.12
CA ASP A 21 -0.04 7.64 -6.26
C ASP A 21 -0.81 7.28 -7.56
N SER A 22 -1.65 6.24 -7.52
CA SER A 22 -2.46 5.85 -8.67
C SER A 22 -3.61 6.85 -8.92
N PRO A 23 -4.05 7.06 -10.19
CA PRO A 23 -5.06 8.07 -10.54
C PRO A 23 -6.40 7.99 -9.79
N ASN A 24 -6.74 6.80 -9.25
CA ASN A 24 -7.97 6.58 -8.48
C ASN A 24 -7.71 6.12 -7.04
N LYS A 25 -6.46 6.21 -6.56
CA LYS A 25 -6.02 5.62 -5.28
C LYS A 25 -6.34 4.12 -5.16
N GLU A 26 -6.28 3.43 -6.31
CA GLU A 26 -6.57 2.02 -6.50
C GLU A 26 -5.55 1.39 -7.46
N THR A 27 -5.02 0.21 -7.11
CA THR A 27 -4.19 -0.58 -8.04
C THR A 27 -4.57 -2.05 -8.01
N THR A 28 -4.26 -2.75 -9.11
CA THR A 28 -4.13 -4.20 -9.08
C THR A 28 -2.71 -4.59 -8.67
N VAL A 29 -2.55 -5.79 -8.14
CA VAL A 29 -1.24 -6.39 -7.88
C VAL A 29 -0.96 -7.51 -8.86
N SER A 30 0.30 -7.65 -9.25
CA SER A 30 0.74 -8.65 -10.22
C SER A 30 1.78 -9.58 -9.61
N GLY A 31 1.61 -10.89 -9.87
CA GLY A 31 2.56 -11.92 -9.45
C GLY A 31 2.44 -12.35 -7.98
N LYS A 32 3.16 -13.43 -7.65
CA LYS A 32 3.09 -14.09 -6.34
C LYS A 32 3.62 -13.20 -5.21
N SER A 33 4.67 -12.40 -5.47
CA SER A 33 5.31 -11.54 -4.48
C SER A 33 4.39 -10.39 -4.03
N GLU A 34 3.92 -9.54 -4.96
CA GLU A 34 2.97 -8.47 -4.60
C GLU A 34 1.67 -9.03 -4.02
N GLY A 35 1.22 -10.19 -4.52
CA GLY A 35 0.05 -10.89 -3.97
C GLY A 35 0.22 -11.31 -2.51
N ALA A 36 1.41 -11.71 -2.07
CA ALA A 36 1.68 -12.01 -0.66
C ALA A 36 1.72 -10.72 0.18
N ILE A 37 2.34 -9.66 -0.34
CA ILE A 37 2.46 -8.37 0.35
C ILE A 37 1.07 -7.75 0.57
N VAL A 38 0.23 -7.69 -0.47
CA VAL A 38 -1.11 -7.10 -0.34
C VAL A 38 -1.99 -7.86 0.65
N LYS A 39 -1.86 -9.19 0.71
CA LYS A 39 -2.57 -10.01 1.70
C LYS A 39 -2.12 -9.72 3.13
N GLN A 40 -0.82 -9.48 3.35
CA GLN A 40 -0.31 -9.05 4.66
C GLN A 40 -0.85 -7.67 5.03
N LEU A 41 -0.83 -6.71 4.12
CA LEU A 41 -1.39 -5.36 4.34
C LEU A 41 -2.91 -5.41 4.62
N TYR A 42 -3.64 -6.28 3.91
CA TYR A 42 -5.07 -6.50 4.13
C TYR A 42 -5.35 -7.04 5.54
N ARG A 43 -4.59 -8.06 5.99
CA ARG A 43 -4.72 -8.59 7.35
C ARG A 43 -4.42 -7.56 8.44
N LYS A 44 -3.56 -6.57 8.15
CA LYS A 44 -3.26 -5.44 9.04
C LYS A 44 -4.32 -4.33 8.97
N GLY A 45 -5.31 -4.42 8.07
CA GLY A 45 -6.36 -3.43 7.88
C GLY A 45 -5.95 -2.19 7.08
N TYR A 46 -4.75 -2.17 6.50
CA TYR A 46 -4.19 -1.01 5.79
C TYR A 46 -4.72 -0.85 4.37
N VAL A 47 -5.20 -1.94 3.75
CA VAL A 47 -5.80 -1.92 2.42
C VAL A 47 -7.10 -2.73 2.44
N HIS A 48 -7.99 -2.44 1.50
CA HIS A 48 -9.21 -3.20 1.31
C HIS A 48 -9.49 -3.42 -0.19
N PRO A 49 -10.20 -4.51 -0.55
CA PRO A 49 -10.63 -4.71 -1.92
C PRO A 49 -11.71 -3.69 -2.30
N ARG A 50 -11.63 -3.15 -3.52
CA ARG A 50 -12.59 -2.20 -4.10
C ARG A 50 -13.39 -2.75 -5.26
N GLY A 51 -12.99 -3.90 -5.80
CA GLY A 51 -13.66 -4.58 -6.89
C GLY A 51 -12.70 -5.46 -7.69
N LYS A 52 -13.09 -5.83 -8.90
CA LYS A 52 -12.25 -6.60 -9.83
C LYS A 52 -12.11 -5.87 -11.17
N ILE A 53 -10.97 -6.07 -11.83
CA ILE A 53 -10.77 -5.82 -13.26
C ILE A 53 -10.39 -7.17 -13.88
N GLY A 54 -11.33 -7.76 -14.64
CA GLY A 54 -11.21 -9.15 -15.06
C GLY A 54 -11.05 -10.09 -13.87
N ARG A 55 -9.94 -10.84 -13.81
CA ARG A 55 -9.61 -11.74 -12.69
C ARG A 55 -8.82 -11.06 -11.56
N ALA A 56 -8.29 -9.86 -11.78
CA ALA A 56 -7.47 -9.16 -10.79
C ALA A 56 -8.33 -8.37 -9.79
N ILE A 57 -7.96 -8.40 -8.52
CA ILE A 57 -8.59 -7.59 -7.47
C ILE A 57 -7.99 -6.19 -7.51
N ARG A 58 -8.84 -5.17 -7.47
CA ARG A 58 -8.44 -3.78 -7.20
C ARG A 58 -8.37 -3.55 -5.70
N TRP A 59 -7.27 -2.97 -5.26
CA TRP A 59 -6.98 -2.66 -3.88
C TRP A 59 -6.89 -1.16 -3.68
N SER A 60 -7.49 -0.65 -2.63
CA SER A 60 -7.37 0.73 -2.16
C SER A 60 -6.82 0.78 -0.75
N LEU A 61 -6.28 1.94 -0.37
CA LEU A 61 -5.86 2.22 0.99
C LEU A 61 -7.07 2.40 1.91
N ASN A 62 -6.94 1.95 3.14
CA ASN A 62 -7.85 2.34 4.21
C ASN A 62 -7.40 3.72 4.72
N THR A 63 -8.06 4.78 4.24
CA THR A 63 -7.67 6.18 4.48
C THR A 63 -7.73 6.60 5.95
N VAL A 64 -8.42 5.84 6.81
CA VAL A 64 -8.43 6.07 8.27
C VAL A 64 -7.04 5.91 8.89
N TRP A 65 -6.16 5.10 8.28
CA TRP A 65 -4.84 4.81 8.84
C TRP A 65 -3.73 5.77 8.41
N PHE A 66 -3.94 6.55 7.35
CA PHE A 66 -2.86 7.28 6.69
C PHE A 66 -3.20 8.76 6.51
N SER A 67 -2.30 9.61 6.99
CA SER A 67 -2.28 11.04 6.69
C SER A 67 -1.32 11.37 5.54
N ASP A 68 -1.40 12.58 4.99
CA ASP A 68 -0.45 13.06 3.99
C ASP A 68 1.00 13.06 4.53
N SER A 69 1.17 13.34 5.82
CA SER A 69 2.47 13.30 6.50
C SER A 69 3.07 11.88 6.58
N ASP A 70 2.22 10.85 6.67
CA ASP A 70 2.64 9.46 6.65
C ASP A 70 3.16 9.08 5.27
N PHE A 71 2.51 9.54 4.20
CA PHE A 71 2.99 9.31 2.83
C PHE A 71 4.27 10.09 2.51
N ALA A 72 4.45 11.29 3.08
CA ALA A 72 5.70 12.02 2.97
C ALA A 72 6.86 11.21 3.57
N LEU A 73 6.69 10.70 4.80
CA LEU A 73 7.68 9.82 5.45
C LEU A 73 7.97 8.57 4.63
N MET A 74 6.94 7.90 4.10
CA MET A 74 7.12 6.73 3.23
C MET A 74 8.01 7.03 2.01
N ARG A 75 7.81 8.18 1.36
CA ARG A 75 8.60 8.58 0.19
C ARG A 75 10.05 8.88 0.57
N GLU A 76 10.29 9.51 1.72
CA GLU A 76 11.64 9.72 2.25
C GLU A 76 12.37 8.39 2.51
N LEU A 77 11.68 7.41 3.12
CA LEU A 77 12.25 6.09 3.39
C LEU A 77 12.64 5.34 2.11
N ILE A 78 11.86 5.48 1.03
CA ILE A 78 12.21 4.87 -0.27
C ILE A 78 13.37 5.60 -0.96
N LYS A 79 13.46 6.92 -0.82
CA LYS A 79 14.53 7.71 -1.42
C LYS A 79 15.89 7.40 -0.78
N ASN A 80 15.90 7.07 0.51
CA ASN A 80 17.11 6.81 1.30
C ASN A 80 17.47 5.31 1.40
N SER A 81 16.77 4.42 0.68
CA SER A 81 16.98 2.96 0.73
C SER A 81 17.86 2.42 -0.39
#